data_AF-A0A950G4V8-F1
#
_entry.id   AF-A0A950G4V8-F1
#
_cell.length_a   1.000
_cell.length_b   1.000
_cell.length_c   1.000
_cell.angle_alpha   90.00
_cell.angle_beta   90.00
_cell.angle_gamma   90.00
#
_symmetry.space_group_name_H-M   'P 1'
#
loop_
_entity.id
_entity.type
_entity.pdbx_description
1 polymer ?
#
loop_
_entity_poly.entity_id
_entity_poly.type
_entity_poly.pdbx_seq_one_letter_code
_entity_poly.pdbx_strand_id
1 'polypeptide(L)'
;MISISVVFALLGLLLVIGVFYGAGVGRICEFEFRSVCQGASWRRAFPGASKASIREFLELFVEAFAFPSSKRLTFSPDDQILPIYRRLYPSRWIPDALELETFAKDLEARSGLRLESIWSERLTLGQVFAAMHEAQQVGKPLTVTQPRD
;
A
#
# COMPACT_ATOMS: atom_id res chain seq x y z
N MET A 1 -26.55 -10.82 30.22
CA MET A 1 -25.35 -11.02 31.07
C MET A 1 -24.23 -11.52 30.18
N ILE A 2 -23.13 -10.79 30.03
CA ILE A 2 -21.98 -11.26 29.25
C ILE A 2 -21.30 -12.39 30.05
N SER A 3 -21.16 -13.57 29.45
CA SER A 3 -20.54 -14.72 30.13
C SER A 3 -19.06 -14.43 30.43
N ILE A 4 -18.56 -14.90 31.57
CA ILE A 4 -17.15 -14.77 31.99
C ILE A 4 -16.21 -15.30 30.89
N SER A 5 -16.60 -16.36 30.18
CA SER A 5 -15.83 -16.90 29.05
C SER A 5 -15.70 -15.93 27.87
N VAL A 6 -16.70 -15.07 27.64
CA VAL A 6 -16.64 -14.03 26.59
C VAL A 6 -15.68 -12.92 27.00
N VAL A 7 -15.64 -12.55 28.28
CA VAL A 7 -14.70 -11.54 28.79
C VAL A 7 -13.26 -12.02 28.65
N PHE A 8 -12.97 -13.28 28.99
CA PHE A 8 -11.63 -13.86 28.80
C PHE A 8 -11.24 -13.99 27.33
N ALA A 9 -12.19 -14.34 26.45
CA ALA A 9 -11.94 -14.37 25.01
C ALA A 9 -11.60 -12.96 24.46
N LEU A 10 -12.32 -11.92 24.89
CA LEU A 10 -12.04 -10.53 24.49
C LEU A 10 -10.72 -10.01 25.06
N LEU A 11 -10.40 -10.32 26.32
CA LEU A 11 -9.11 -9.96 26.92
C LEU A 11 -7.94 -10.68 26.23
N GLY A 12 -8.10 -11.97 25.93
CA GLY A 12 -7.13 -12.72 25.13
C GLY A 12 -6.93 -12.11 23.75
N LEU A 13 -8.03 -11.76 23.06
CA LEU A 13 -7.99 -11.11 21.75
C LEU A 13 -7.30 -9.74 21.81
N LEU A 14 -7.62 -8.90 22.81
CA LEU A 14 -6.99 -7.60 23.00
C LEU A 14 -5.49 -7.71 23.32
N LEU A 15 -5.09 -8.71 24.11
CA LEU A 15 -3.69 -8.96 24.42
C LEU A 15 -2.92 -9.42 23.19
N VAL A 16 -3.52 -10.31 22.39
CA VAL A 16 -2.99 -10.74 21.10
C VAL A 16 -2.85 -9.55 20.14
N ILE A 17 -3.89 -8.72 19.99
CA ILE A 17 -3.85 -7.49 19.19
C ILE A 17 -2.74 -6.56 19.71
N GLY A 18 -2.65 -6.32 21.02
CA GLY A 18 -1.63 -5.46 21.62
C GLY A 18 -0.19 -5.96 21.35
N VAL A 19 0.03 -7.27 21.40
CA VAL A 19 1.31 -7.89 21.05
C VAL A 19 1.61 -7.74 19.56
N PHE A 20 0.62 -7.94 18.67
CA PHE A 20 0.79 -7.73 17.23
C PHE A 20 1.07 -6.26 16.87
N TYR A 21 0.37 -5.31 17.49
CA TYR A 21 0.67 -3.88 17.35
C TYR A 21 2.07 -3.54 17.86
N GLY A 22 2.48 -4.06 19.02
CA GLY A 22 3.83 -3.87 19.56
C GLY A 22 4.94 -4.45 18.67
N ALA A 23 4.73 -5.65 18.13
CA ALA A 23 5.66 -6.31 17.23
C ALA A 23 5.70 -5.67 15.82
N GLY A 24 4.59 -5.11 15.33
CA GLY A 24 4.53 -4.34 14.08
C GLY A 24 5.30 -3.03 14.15
N VAL A 25 5.09 -2.25 15.22
CA VAL A 25 5.78 -0.97 15.44
C VAL A 25 7.30 -1.17 15.55
N GLY A 26 7.76 -2.24 16.22
CA GLY A 26 9.20 -2.56 16.32
C GLY A 26 9.89 -2.74 14.96
N ARG A 27 9.22 -3.39 14.01
CA ARG A 27 9.75 -3.65 12.65
C ARG A 27 9.82 -2.39 11.78
N ILE A 28 8.83 -1.52 11.92
CA ILE A 28 8.81 -0.22 11.20
C ILE A 28 9.94 0.69 11.70
N CYS A 29 10.28 0.63 12.98
CA CYS A 29 11.42 1.36 13.55
C CYS A 29 12.77 0.87 13.02
N GLU A 30 12.88 -0.40 12.63
CA GLU A 30 14.10 -0.98 12.04
C GLU A 30 14.15 -0.81 10.51
N PHE A 31 13.03 -0.50 9.85
CA PHE A 31 13.01 -0.29 8.40
C PHE A 31 13.85 0.94 8.01
N GLU A 32 14.92 0.71 7.25
CA GLU A 32 15.80 1.76 6.76
C GLU A 32 15.16 2.51 5.58
N PHE A 33 14.50 3.62 5.87
CA PHE A 33 13.97 4.53 4.86
C PHE A 33 15.09 5.33 4.20
N ARG A 34 14.94 5.58 2.90
CA ARG A 34 15.80 6.52 2.18
C ARG A 34 15.63 7.93 2.75
N SER A 35 16.74 8.64 2.97
CA SER A 35 16.72 10.06 3.38
C SER A 35 16.29 10.99 2.23
N VAL A 36 16.53 10.58 0.99
CA VAL A 36 16.28 11.37 -0.22
C VAL A 36 14.84 11.18 -0.72
N CYS A 37 14.11 12.29 -0.81
CA CYS A 37 12.79 12.35 -1.44
C CYS A 37 12.82 11.89 -2.91
N GLN A 38 11.94 10.96 -3.25
CA GLN A 38 11.77 10.35 -4.56
C GLN A 38 10.70 11.07 -5.41
N GLY A 39 10.19 12.21 -4.98
CA GLY A 39 9.20 12.97 -5.77
C GLY A 39 9.69 13.28 -7.20
N ALA A 40 11.00 13.54 -7.38
CA ALA A 40 11.57 13.77 -8.70
C ALA A 40 11.61 12.51 -9.59
N SER A 41 11.89 11.32 -9.03
CA SER A 41 11.87 10.07 -9.80
C SER A 41 10.45 9.73 -10.23
N TRP A 42 9.46 9.91 -9.34
CA TRP A 42 8.04 9.78 -9.69
C TRP A 42 7.60 10.73 -10.81
N ARG A 43 8.01 12.01 -10.74
CA ARG A 43 7.71 13.00 -11.79
C ARG A 43 8.36 12.65 -13.13
N ARG A 44 9.53 12.02 -13.12
CA ARG A 44 10.22 11.58 -14.34
C ARG A 44 9.56 10.34 -14.94
N ALA A 45 9.19 9.37 -14.11
CA ALA A 45 8.52 8.13 -14.54
C ALA A 45 7.10 8.40 -15.07
N PHE A 46 6.37 9.34 -14.46
CA PHE A 46 4.98 9.64 -14.81
C PHE A 46 4.77 11.15 -15.06
N PRO A 47 5.28 11.70 -16.18
CA PRO A 47 5.20 13.14 -16.45
C PRO A 47 3.75 13.64 -16.59
N GLY A 48 2.85 12.80 -17.12
CA GLY A 48 1.43 13.11 -17.33
C GLY A 48 0.52 12.92 -16.10
N ALA A 49 0.98 12.22 -15.06
CA ALA A 49 0.19 12.03 -13.85
C ALA A 49 0.15 13.30 -12.98
N SER A 50 -0.91 13.51 -12.20
CA SER A 50 -0.96 14.63 -11.26
C SER A 50 -0.15 14.34 -10.00
N LYS A 51 0.42 15.37 -9.36
CA LYS A 51 1.12 15.20 -8.08
C LYS A 51 0.21 14.63 -6.98
N ALA A 52 -1.09 14.93 -7.04
CA ALA A 52 -2.08 14.40 -6.11
C ALA A 52 -2.25 12.89 -6.30
N SER A 53 -2.47 12.43 -7.53
CA SER A 53 -2.64 11.00 -7.83
C SER A 53 -1.47 10.13 -7.37
N ILE A 54 -0.23 10.61 -7.59
CA ILE A 54 0.98 9.91 -7.12
C ILE A 54 1.01 9.85 -5.58
N ARG A 55 0.66 10.94 -4.89
CA ARG A 55 0.67 10.97 -3.42
C ARG A 55 -0.44 10.12 -2.82
N GLU A 56 -1.62 10.10 -3.42
CA GLU A 56 -2.73 9.24 -3.01
C GLU A 56 -2.35 7.77 -3.15
N PHE A 57 -1.76 7.38 -4.28
CA PHE A 57 -1.24 6.02 -4.46
C PHE A 57 -0.18 5.65 -3.40
N LEU A 58 0.79 6.54 -3.18
CA LEU A 58 1.83 6.30 -2.18
C LEU A 58 1.26 6.26 -0.77
N GLU A 59 0.17 6.99 -0.49
CA GLU A 59 -0.55 6.93 0.78
C GLU A 59 -1.18 5.55 0.99
N LEU A 60 -1.92 5.04 -0.02
CA LEU A 60 -2.51 3.69 0.04
C LEU A 60 -1.44 2.63 0.33
N PHE A 61 -0.27 2.75 -0.30
CA PHE A 61 0.83 1.84 -0.07
C PHE A 61 1.38 1.92 1.37
N VAL A 62 1.67 3.12 1.88
CA VAL A 62 2.21 3.23 3.24
C VAL A 62 1.20 2.87 4.31
N GLU A 63 -0.09 3.17 4.12
CA GLU A 63 -1.15 2.78 5.04
C GLU A 63 -1.29 1.25 5.12
N ALA A 64 -1.33 0.56 3.98
CA ALA A 64 -1.43 -0.90 3.94
C ALA A 64 -0.23 -1.61 4.61
N PHE A 65 0.95 -1.01 4.56
CA PHE A 65 2.17 -1.52 5.21
C PHE A 65 2.44 -0.91 6.60
N ALA A 66 1.49 -0.15 7.14
CA ALA A 66 1.60 0.57 8.41
C ALA A 66 2.83 1.49 8.53
N PHE A 67 3.39 1.95 7.41
CA PHE A 67 4.45 2.95 7.40
C PHE A 67 3.91 4.35 7.72
N PRO A 68 4.71 5.25 8.32
CA PRO A 68 4.28 6.62 8.54
C PRO A 68 4.02 7.37 7.23
N SER A 69 2.92 8.12 7.12
CA SER A 69 2.60 8.97 5.95
C SER A 69 3.73 9.94 5.57
N SER A 70 4.52 10.39 6.55
CA SER A 70 5.70 11.24 6.33
C SER A 70 6.80 10.57 5.50
N LYS A 71 6.80 9.22 5.42
CA LYS A 71 7.78 8.42 4.68
C LYS A 71 7.34 8.06 3.27
N ARG A 72 6.10 8.34 2.86
CA ARG A 72 5.55 7.97 1.54
C ARG A 72 6.43 8.42 0.36
N LEU A 73 7.04 9.60 0.45
CA LEU A 73 7.91 10.15 -0.60
C LEU A 73 9.34 9.59 -0.59
N THR A 74 9.66 8.63 0.28
CA THR A 74 10.97 7.96 0.28
C THR A 74 11.02 6.76 -0.66
N PHE A 75 9.85 6.26 -1.08
CA PHE A 75 9.69 5.15 -2.02
C PHE A 75 9.80 5.62 -3.48
N SER A 76 10.52 4.87 -4.29
CA SER A 76 10.76 5.08 -5.72
C SER A 76 9.77 4.28 -6.57
N PRO A 77 9.42 4.73 -7.80
CA PRO A 77 8.66 3.91 -8.74
C PRO A 77 9.35 2.58 -9.10
N ASP A 78 10.67 2.49 -8.94
CA ASP A 78 11.45 1.28 -9.23
C ASP A 78 11.50 0.29 -8.06
N ASP A 79 11.02 0.69 -6.87
CA ASP A 79 11.05 -0.19 -5.71
C ASP A 79 10.08 -1.37 -5.94
N GLN A 80 10.58 -2.59 -5.72
CA GLN A 80 9.80 -3.81 -5.86
C GLN A 80 9.08 -4.14 -4.54
N ILE A 81 7.83 -4.58 -4.64
CA ILE A 81 6.97 -4.85 -3.49
C ILE A 81 7.54 -5.98 -2.62
N LEU A 82 7.96 -7.10 -3.23
CA LEU A 82 8.46 -8.24 -2.48
C LEU A 82 9.75 -7.97 -1.70
N PRO A 83 10.77 -7.28 -2.25
CA PRO A 83 11.91 -6.83 -1.46
C PRO A 83 11.57 -5.91 -0.29
N ILE A 84 10.58 -5.01 -0.43
CA ILE A 84 10.11 -4.18 0.70
C ILE A 84 9.48 -5.09 1.77
N TYR A 85 8.57 -5.97 1.37
CA TYR A 85 7.93 -6.93 2.27
C TYR A 85 8.94 -7.83 2.99
N ARG A 86 9.91 -8.41 2.26
CA ARG A 86 10.97 -9.25 2.87
C ARG A 86 11.86 -8.48 3.84
N ARG A 87 12.05 -7.17 3.64
CA ARG A 87 12.82 -6.33 4.57
C ARG A 87 12.06 -6.04 5.86
N LEU A 88 10.73 -5.93 5.80
CA LEU A 88 9.88 -5.87 6.99
C LEU A 88 9.88 -7.18 7.79
N TYR A 89 10.14 -8.29 7.11
CA TYR A 89 10.06 -9.64 7.67
C TYR A 89 11.34 -10.44 7.38
N PRO A 90 12.50 -10.08 7.98
CA PRO A 90 13.77 -10.75 7.72
C PRO A 90 13.81 -12.19 8.28
N SER A 91 13.07 -12.47 9.35
CA SER A 91 12.92 -13.80 9.93
C SER A 91 11.79 -14.59 9.27
N ARG A 92 12.11 -15.74 8.68
CA ARG A 92 11.23 -16.59 7.85
C ARG A 92 10.03 -17.25 8.56
N TRP A 93 9.84 -17.03 9.85
CA TRP A 93 8.96 -17.85 10.69
C TRP A 93 7.51 -17.35 10.77
N ILE A 94 6.94 -17.08 9.59
CA ILE A 94 5.54 -16.70 9.33
C ILE A 94 5.30 -15.19 9.41
N PRO A 95 5.41 -14.48 8.28
CA PRO A 95 4.59 -13.33 8.05
C PRO A 95 3.26 -13.81 7.44
N ASP A 96 2.14 -13.41 8.04
CA ASP A 96 0.91 -13.36 7.29
C ASP A 96 1.11 -12.37 6.12
N ALA A 97 0.50 -12.64 4.96
CA ALA A 97 0.57 -11.72 3.82
C ALA A 97 -0.35 -10.51 4.03
N LEU A 98 -0.60 -10.11 5.28
CA LEU A 98 -1.68 -9.21 5.67
C LEU A 98 -1.52 -7.83 5.03
N GLU A 99 -0.29 -7.30 4.95
CA GLU A 99 -0.04 -6.01 4.29
C GLU A 99 -0.30 -6.10 2.78
N LEU A 100 0.08 -7.21 2.15
CA LEU A 100 -0.17 -7.44 0.72
C LEU A 100 -1.67 -7.61 0.44
N GLU A 101 -2.38 -8.34 1.30
CA GLU A 101 -3.83 -8.50 1.22
C GLU A 101 -4.58 -7.18 1.43
N THR A 102 -4.13 -6.38 2.41
CA THR A 102 -4.69 -5.05 2.69
C THR A 102 -4.46 -4.14 1.49
N PHE A 103 -3.23 -4.10 0.97
CA PHE A 103 -2.90 -3.33 -0.21
C PHE A 103 -3.70 -3.75 -1.45
N ALA A 104 -3.87 -5.05 -1.68
CA ALA A 104 -4.69 -5.58 -2.77
C ALA A 104 -6.16 -5.15 -2.64
N LYS A 105 -6.75 -5.27 -1.45
CA LYS A 105 -8.13 -4.85 -1.18
C LYS A 105 -8.32 -3.35 -1.37
N ASP A 106 -7.39 -2.53 -0.90
CA ASP A 106 -7.47 -1.07 -1.04
C ASP A 106 -7.32 -0.62 -2.50
N LEU A 107 -6.43 -1.27 -3.27
CA LEU A 107 -6.29 -1.06 -4.71
C LEU A 107 -7.57 -1.40 -5.47
N GLU A 108 -8.16 -2.57 -5.19
CA GLU A 108 -9.38 -3.02 -5.83
C GLU A 108 -10.54 -2.09 -5.49
N ALA A 109 -10.69 -1.70 -4.22
CA ALA A 109 -11.73 -0.76 -3.80
C ALA A 109 -11.60 0.62 -4.46
N ARG A 110 -10.37 1.10 -4.70
CA ARG A 110 -10.12 2.45 -5.23
C ARG A 110 -10.16 2.53 -6.76
N SER A 111 -9.84 1.45 -7.45
CA SER A 111 -9.62 1.46 -8.91
C SER A 111 -10.26 0.31 -9.67
N GLY A 112 -10.77 -0.72 -8.98
CA GLY A 112 -11.19 -1.98 -9.58
C GLY A 112 -10.03 -2.88 -10.02
N LEU A 113 -8.79 -2.47 -9.80
CA LEU A 113 -7.60 -3.27 -10.13
C LEU A 113 -7.41 -4.39 -9.10
N ARG A 114 -7.48 -5.63 -9.57
CA ARG A 114 -7.04 -6.80 -8.79
C ARG A 114 -5.54 -6.96 -8.88
N LEU A 115 -4.83 -6.84 -7.76
CA LEU A 115 -3.36 -6.92 -7.72
C LEU A 115 -2.83 -8.26 -8.28
N GLU A 116 -3.58 -9.34 -8.08
CA GLU A 116 -3.29 -10.68 -8.60
C GLU A 116 -3.16 -10.71 -10.12
N SER A 117 -3.91 -9.85 -10.83
CA SER A 117 -3.91 -9.81 -12.30
C SER A 117 -2.62 -9.26 -12.89
N ILE A 118 -1.83 -8.52 -12.10
CA ILE A 118 -0.55 -7.92 -12.51
C ILE A 118 0.62 -8.48 -11.68
N TRP A 119 0.37 -9.46 -10.82
CA TRP A 119 1.35 -9.95 -9.86
C TRP A 119 2.58 -10.58 -10.54
N SER A 120 3.76 -10.22 -10.04
CA SER A 120 5.01 -10.89 -10.39
C SER A 120 6.05 -10.68 -9.29
N GLU A 121 7.06 -11.55 -9.23
CA GLU A 121 8.17 -11.43 -8.25
C GLU A 121 8.95 -10.11 -8.37
N ARG A 122 8.86 -9.44 -9.51
CA ARG A 122 9.56 -8.18 -9.82
C ARG A 122 8.63 -6.99 -9.91
N LEU A 123 7.38 -7.14 -9.46
CA LEU A 123 6.37 -6.08 -9.54
C LEU A 123 6.83 -4.84 -8.77
N THR A 124 6.94 -3.71 -9.46
CA THR A 124 7.34 -2.43 -8.88
C THR A 124 6.15 -1.55 -8.50
N LEU A 125 6.36 -0.61 -7.59
CA LEU A 125 5.36 0.41 -7.24
C LEU A 125 4.93 1.23 -8.46
N GLY A 126 5.85 1.54 -9.37
CA GLY A 126 5.54 2.24 -10.61
C GLY A 126 4.63 1.43 -11.52
N GLN A 127 4.85 0.11 -11.64
CA GLN A 127 3.98 -0.77 -12.44
C GLN A 127 2.56 -0.85 -11.86
N VAL A 128 2.42 -0.95 -10.54
CA VAL A 128 1.10 -0.90 -9.89
C VAL A 128 0.42 0.43 -10.09
N PHE A 129 1.15 1.54 -9.93
CA PHE A 129 0.61 2.88 -10.19
C PHE A 129 0.12 3.04 -11.63
N ALA A 130 0.89 2.55 -12.61
CA ALA A 130 0.52 2.61 -14.02
C ALA A 130 -0.78 1.84 -14.28
N ALA A 131 -0.90 0.61 -13.79
CA ALA A 131 -2.10 -0.21 -13.94
C ALA A 131 -3.32 0.41 -13.25
N MET A 132 -3.14 0.97 -12.04
CA MET A 132 -4.19 1.67 -11.30
C MET A 132 -4.67 2.91 -12.08
N HIS A 133 -3.73 3.68 -12.63
CA HIS A 133 -4.03 4.88 -13.38
C HIS A 133 -4.78 4.57 -14.69
N GLU A 134 -4.39 3.51 -15.40
CA GLU A 134 -5.07 3.05 -16.61
C GLU A 134 -6.50 2.57 -16.31
N ALA A 135 -6.67 1.75 -15.27
CA ALA A 135 -7.99 1.27 -14.84
C ALA A 135 -8.95 2.43 -14.50
N GLN A 136 -8.45 3.48 -13.84
CA GLN A 136 -9.22 4.69 -13.52
C GLN A 136 -9.59 5.52 -14.76
N GLN A 137 -8.79 5.47 -15.83
CA GLN A 137 -9.11 6.17 -17.08
C GLN A 137 -10.17 5.43 -17.89
N VAL A 138 -10.15 4.10 -17.92
CA VAL A 138 -11.16 3.28 -18.61
C VAL A 138 -12.55 3.41 -17.97
N GLY A 139 -12.62 3.53 -16.65
CA GLY A 139 -13.87 3.73 -15.90
C GLY A 139 -14.45 5.15 -15.96
N LYS A 140 -13.71 6.13 -16.50
CA LYS A 140 -14.18 7.52 -16.58
C LYS A 140 -15.06 7.67 -17.83
N PRO A 141 -16.37 7.98 -17.71
CA PRO A 141 -17.19 8.23 -18.88
C PRO A 141 -16.58 9.39 -19.67
N LEU A 142 -16.35 9.15 -20.97
CA LEU A 142 -15.93 10.19 -21.90
C LEU A 142 -16.97 11.31 -21.81
N THR A 143 -16.60 12.42 -21.17
CA THR A 143 -17.39 13.64 -21.26
C THR A 143 -17.21 14.14 -22.69
N VAL A 144 -18.07 13.66 -23.59
CA VAL A 144 -18.22 14.18 -24.95
C VAL A 144 -18.48 15.67 -24.78
N THR A 145 -17.47 16.47 -25.08
CA THR A 145 -17.58 17.91 -25.07
C THR A 145 -18.43 18.25 -26.28
N GLN A 146 -19.73 18.47 -26.04
CA GLN A 146 -20.64 18.93 -27.08
C GLN A 146 -20.12 20.29 -27.58
N PRO A 147 -19.90 20.48 -28.89
CA PRO A 147 -19.53 21.78 -29.42
C PRO A 147 -20.65 22.77 -29.09
N ARG A 148 -20.28 23.94 -28.59
CA ARG A 148 -21.19 25.09 -28.59
C ARG A 148 -21.20 25.63 -30.01
N ASP A 149 -22.36 25.50 -30.65
CA ASP A 149 -22.76 26.29 -31.81
C ASP A 149 -22.96 27.76 -31.41
#